data_AF-A0A5J5IY79-F1
#
_entry.id   AF-A0A5J5IY79-F1
#
_cell.length_a   1.000
_cell.length_b   1.000
_cell.length_c   1.000
_cell.angle_alpha   90.00
_cell.angle_beta   90.00
_cell.angle_gamma   90.00
#
_symmetry.space_group_name_H-M   'P 1'
#
loop_
_entity.id
_entity.type
_entity.pdbx_description
1 polymer ?
#
loop_
_entity_poly.entity_id
_entity_poly.type
_entity_poly.pdbx_seq_one_letter_code
_entity_poly.pdbx_strand_id
1 'polypeptide(L)'
;MLRARASPGPQHPPPRSPITDRLDFTVTTTLHPSTEAKPSAEPAPRQPKRIGFSQRLSAWDFKLAPYLYISPFFILFIVIGLFPIAYTAVISFMDWDLVRGRGTFIGFDQYIYVLSNPKFWIALRNTFSIFLLSTIPQLILAIFIAAMLDQNIRAKTFWRMGVLVPYVMAPVAVALIFSNMFGDQYGIVNTWLGDIGLGPIKWHSDAFASHIAIATMVNFRWTGYNTLILLAAMQAIPRDYYEAAAIDGANKFRQFLSITVPSLRPTLIFVIVTSTIGGLQIFDEPRMYDQYGTGGADSQWLTITLWLYNIGWGEWNFGRAAALAWILFLIILVIGVINLFVTRGLVRDEGTRGAHLSRRDRRAAARRAQESVAAQSRESAHSRDADAAASDLRNRNEAAR
;
A
#
# COMPACT_ATOMS: atom_id res chain seq x y z
N MET A 1 -38.77 31.05 43.79
CA MET A 1 -38.16 30.09 44.74
C MET A 1 -37.81 28.82 44.00
N LEU A 2 -36.52 28.60 43.67
CA LEU A 2 -35.85 27.30 43.59
C LEU A 2 -34.41 27.52 43.12
N ARG A 3 -33.47 26.97 43.89
CA ARG A 3 -32.03 27.25 43.90
C ARG A 3 -31.30 26.64 42.70
N ALA A 4 -30.34 27.41 42.19
CA ALA A 4 -29.28 27.00 41.28
C ALA A 4 -28.34 25.95 41.92
N ARG A 5 -27.85 25.02 41.10
CA ARG A 5 -26.75 24.10 41.44
C ARG A 5 -25.71 24.19 40.33
N ALA A 6 -24.62 24.90 40.61
CA ALA A 6 -23.42 24.95 39.78
C ALA A 6 -22.41 23.90 40.30
N SER A 7 -21.82 23.14 39.38
CA SER A 7 -20.72 22.21 39.65
C SER A 7 -19.38 22.96 39.67
N PRO A 8 -18.50 22.76 40.67
CA PRO A 8 -17.12 23.22 40.60
C PRO A 8 -16.15 22.11 40.18
N GLY A 9 -15.16 22.50 39.37
CA GLY A 9 -14.02 21.71 38.93
C GLY A 9 -12.93 21.50 39.99
N PRO A 10 -11.71 21.08 39.56
CA PRO A 10 -10.86 20.14 40.28
C PRO A 10 -9.99 20.77 41.37
N GLN A 11 -9.82 20.06 42.49
CA GLN A 11 -8.93 20.44 43.60
C GLN A 11 -7.56 19.76 43.47
N HIS A 12 -6.51 20.57 43.61
CA HIS A 12 -5.11 20.16 43.72
C HIS A 12 -4.84 19.30 44.98
N PRO A 13 -3.89 18.35 44.94
CA PRO A 13 -3.48 17.60 46.12
C PRO A 13 -2.51 18.38 47.04
N PRO A 14 -2.57 18.19 48.37
CA PRO A 14 -1.67 18.82 49.34
C PRO A 14 -0.29 18.10 49.47
N PRO A 15 0.71 18.71 50.13
CA PRO A 15 2.13 18.35 50.00
C PRO A 15 2.56 17.18 50.91
N ARG A 16 3.63 16.49 50.49
CA ARG A 16 4.29 15.41 51.25
C ARG A 16 5.18 15.97 52.37
N SER A 17 5.06 15.41 53.57
CA SER A 17 6.01 15.58 54.68
C SER A 17 7.09 14.48 54.69
N PRO A 18 8.27 14.71 55.29
CA PRO A 18 9.45 13.87 55.11
C PRO A 18 9.50 12.73 56.14
N ILE A 19 9.71 11.50 55.65
CA ILE A 19 10.01 10.34 56.50
C ILE A 19 11.52 10.28 56.72
N THR A 20 11.96 10.65 57.92
CA THR A 20 13.23 10.21 58.47
C THR A 20 12.98 8.87 59.17
N ASP A 21 13.58 7.79 58.68
CA ASP A 21 13.67 6.55 59.46
C ASP A 21 15.07 5.95 59.34
N ARG A 22 15.74 5.86 60.49
CA ARG A 22 17.01 5.15 60.70
C ARG A 22 16.73 3.65 60.59
N LEU A 23 17.47 2.95 59.75
CA LEU A 23 17.51 1.49 59.76
C LEU A 23 18.73 1.02 60.56
N ASP A 24 18.50 0.73 61.84
CA ASP A 24 19.40 -0.09 62.66
C ASP A 24 19.25 -1.55 62.23
N PHE A 25 20.31 -2.12 61.66
CA PHE A 25 20.38 -3.53 61.29
C PHE A 25 20.60 -4.38 62.55
N THR A 26 19.55 -5.01 63.07
CA THR A 26 19.66 -6.05 64.11
C THR A 26 19.50 -7.42 63.46
N VAL A 27 20.60 -8.16 63.37
CA VAL A 27 20.61 -9.56 62.89
C VAL A 27 19.99 -10.44 63.96
N THR A 28 18.79 -10.98 63.71
CA THR A 28 18.19 -12.03 64.55
C THR A 28 18.14 -13.33 63.77
N THR A 29 19.04 -14.25 64.12
CA THR A 29 19.02 -15.64 63.69
C THR A 29 17.84 -16.34 64.38
N THR A 30 16.90 -16.90 63.62
CA THR A 30 15.91 -17.85 64.13
C THR A 30 16.15 -19.21 63.50
N LEU A 31 16.52 -20.18 64.35
CA LEU A 31 16.63 -21.60 64.02
C LEU A 31 15.22 -22.17 63.78
N HIS A 32 14.99 -22.75 62.60
CA HIS A 32 13.77 -23.51 62.32
C HIS A 32 13.78 -24.84 63.11
N PRO A 33 12.67 -25.22 63.79
CA PRO A 33 12.56 -26.54 64.39
C PRO A 33 12.41 -27.61 63.30
N SER A 34 13.22 -28.65 63.37
CA SER A 34 13.11 -29.87 62.58
C SER A 34 11.74 -30.51 62.81
N THR A 35 10.84 -30.42 61.84
CA THR A 35 9.57 -31.14 61.86
C THR A 35 9.82 -32.59 61.47
N GLU A 36 9.51 -33.46 62.41
CA GLU A 36 9.52 -34.92 62.36
C GLU A 36 8.82 -35.45 61.09
N ALA A 37 9.55 -36.22 60.28
CA ALA A 37 9.04 -36.80 59.04
C ALA A 37 8.05 -37.94 59.33
N LYS A 38 6.77 -37.74 59.02
CA LYS A 38 5.77 -38.81 58.98
C LYS A 38 6.10 -39.79 57.84
N PRO A 39 5.88 -41.11 58.01
CA PRO A 39 6.18 -42.10 56.98
C PRO A 39 5.32 -41.84 55.74
N SER A 40 5.98 -41.77 54.59
CA SER A 40 5.38 -41.58 53.26
C SER A 40 4.36 -42.67 52.97
N ALA A 41 3.08 -42.33 53.05
CA ALA A 41 2.03 -43.16 52.48
C ALA A 41 2.20 -43.17 50.95
N GLU A 42 2.27 -44.37 50.40
CA GLU A 42 2.40 -44.66 48.98
C GLU A 42 1.33 -43.89 48.17
N PRO A 43 1.68 -43.18 47.08
CA PRO A 43 0.72 -42.36 46.37
C PRO A 43 -0.30 -43.26 45.68
N ALA A 44 -1.55 -43.21 46.16
CA ALA A 44 -2.67 -43.91 45.54
C ALA A 44 -2.73 -43.61 44.03
N PRO A 45 -3.02 -44.61 43.18
CA PRO A 45 -3.03 -44.44 41.73
C PRO A 45 -4.04 -43.35 41.35
N ARG A 46 -3.55 -42.25 40.76
CA ARG A 46 -4.37 -41.15 40.28
C ARG A 46 -5.37 -41.69 39.26
N GLN A 47 -6.65 -41.71 39.61
CA GLN A 47 -7.71 -42.13 38.69
C GLN A 47 -7.68 -41.21 37.45
N PRO A 48 -7.72 -41.78 36.22
CA PRO A 48 -7.73 -40.98 35.00
C PRO A 48 -9.00 -40.13 34.98
N LYS A 49 -8.85 -38.80 35.01
CA LYS A 49 -9.97 -37.86 34.83
C LYS A 49 -10.67 -38.21 33.51
N ARG A 50 -11.91 -38.70 33.60
CA ARG A 50 -12.76 -38.94 32.43
C ARG A 50 -12.98 -37.60 31.73
N ILE A 51 -12.43 -37.46 30.52
CA ILE A 51 -12.59 -36.31 29.64
C ILE A 51 -14.09 -36.20 29.32
N GLY A 52 -14.76 -35.19 29.86
CA GLY A 52 -16.17 -34.94 29.63
C GLY A 52 -16.45 -34.55 28.17
N PHE A 53 -17.66 -34.84 27.69
CA PHE A 53 -18.12 -34.53 26.32
C PHE A 53 -17.96 -33.03 25.98
N SER A 54 -17.97 -32.15 26.98
CA SER A 54 -17.71 -30.70 26.87
C SER A 54 -16.29 -30.34 26.42
N GLN A 55 -15.28 -31.17 26.68
CA GLN A 55 -13.92 -30.95 26.18
C GLN A 55 -13.77 -31.31 24.70
N ARG A 56 -14.63 -32.18 24.15
CA ARG A 56 -14.64 -32.49 22.72
C ARG A 56 -15.27 -31.36 21.90
N LEU A 57 -16.33 -30.72 22.41
CA LEU A 57 -16.87 -29.48 21.84
C LEU A 57 -15.88 -28.32 21.92
N SER A 58 -15.13 -28.19 23.03
CA SER A 58 -14.04 -27.21 23.18
C SER A 58 -12.90 -27.43 22.16
N ALA A 59 -12.53 -28.67 21.85
CA ALA A 59 -11.51 -28.96 20.84
C ALA A 59 -11.97 -28.67 19.40
N TRP A 60 -13.28 -28.79 19.14
CA TRP A 60 -13.90 -28.32 17.89
C TRP A 60 -13.92 -26.80 17.84
N ASP A 61 -14.17 -26.14 18.97
CA ASP A 61 -14.14 -24.69 19.11
C ASP A 61 -12.78 -24.10 18.69
N PHE A 62 -11.66 -24.64 19.18
CA PHE A 62 -10.34 -24.13 18.80
C PHE A 62 -9.96 -24.34 17.32
N LYS A 63 -10.51 -25.38 16.66
CA LYS A 63 -10.19 -25.69 15.26
C LYS A 63 -11.16 -25.07 14.26
N LEU A 64 -12.45 -24.96 14.58
CA LEU A 64 -13.48 -24.38 13.71
C LEU A 64 -13.71 -22.88 13.95
N ALA A 65 -13.49 -22.36 15.17
CA ALA A 65 -13.77 -20.95 15.45
C ALA A 65 -13.00 -19.99 14.51
N PRO A 66 -11.70 -20.20 14.18
CA PRO A 66 -11.02 -19.34 13.22
C PRO A 66 -11.69 -19.32 11.84
N TYR A 67 -12.17 -20.47 11.35
CA TYR A 67 -12.88 -20.57 10.07
C TYR A 67 -14.25 -19.93 10.12
N LEU A 68 -14.97 -20.08 11.24
CA LEU A 68 -16.27 -19.45 11.42
C LEU A 68 -16.14 -17.92 11.47
N TYR A 69 -15.10 -17.37 12.10
CA TYR A 69 -14.85 -15.91 12.14
C TYR A 69 -14.52 -15.31 10.77
N ILE A 70 -13.80 -16.02 9.91
CA ILE A 70 -13.50 -15.53 8.54
C ILE A 70 -14.61 -15.88 7.53
N SER A 71 -15.49 -16.83 7.85
CA SER A 71 -16.52 -17.32 6.92
C SER A 71 -17.48 -16.23 6.40
N PRO A 72 -17.94 -15.22 7.17
CA PRO A 72 -18.83 -14.20 6.63
C PRO A 72 -18.19 -13.40 5.49
N PHE A 73 -16.88 -13.11 5.60
CA PHE A 73 -16.13 -12.47 4.53
C PHE A 73 -16.09 -13.34 3.27
N PHE A 74 -15.71 -14.62 3.41
CA PHE A 74 -15.60 -15.52 2.25
C PHE A 74 -16.95 -15.83 1.61
N ILE A 75 -18.01 -15.98 2.40
CA ILE A 75 -19.37 -16.19 1.89
C ILE A 75 -19.81 -14.97 1.08
N LEU A 76 -19.67 -13.75 1.63
CA LEU A 76 -20.02 -12.52 0.92
C LEU A 76 -19.13 -12.32 -0.33
N PHE A 77 -17.82 -12.58 -0.21
CA PHE A 77 -16.89 -12.50 -1.33
C PHE A 77 -17.26 -13.50 -2.44
N ILE A 78 -17.61 -14.74 -2.10
CA ILE A 78 -17.98 -15.74 -3.10
C ILE A 78 -19.29 -15.34 -3.79
N VAL A 79 -20.31 -14.97 -3.03
CA VAL A 79 -21.66 -14.70 -3.57
C VAL A 79 -21.70 -13.38 -4.34
N ILE A 80 -21.07 -12.33 -3.84
CA ILE A 80 -21.20 -10.96 -4.37
C ILE A 80 -19.98 -10.54 -5.20
N GLY A 81 -18.80 -11.11 -4.93
CA GLY A 81 -17.56 -10.80 -5.65
C GLY A 81 -17.24 -11.82 -6.75
N LEU A 82 -16.92 -13.05 -6.34
CA LEU A 82 -16.38 -14.07 -7.23
C LEU A 82 -17.43 -14.63 -8.20
N PHE A 83 -18.65 -14.88 -7.72
CA PHE A 83 -19.72 -15.45 -8.56
C PHE A 83 -20.07 -14.53 -9.74
N PRO A 84 -20.33 -13.21 -9.58
CA PRO A 84 -20.60 -12.34 -10.73
C PRO A 84 -19.42 -12.25 -11.72
N ILE A 85 -18.18 -12.25 -11.23
CA ILE A 85 -16.99 -12.24 -12.11
C ILE A 85 -16.92 -13.53 -12.92
N ALA A 86 -17.05 -14.68 -12.27
CA ALA A 86 -17.04 -15.98 -12.93
C ALA A 86 -18.20 -16.12 -13.92
N TYR A 87 -19.39 -15.67 -13.54
CA TYR A 87 -20.56 -15.69 -14.41
C TYR A 87 -20.41 -14.74 -15.62
N THR A 88 -19.78 -13.57 -15.43
CA THR A 88 -19.41 -12.67 -16.53
C THR A 88 -18.45 -13.34 -17.50
N ALA A 89 -17.52 -14.17 -17.00
CA ALA A 89 -16.64 -15.00 -17.86
C ALA A 89 -17.41 -16.03 -18.66
N VAL A 90 -18.49 -16.60 -18.13
CA VAL A 90 -19.34 -17.53 -18.87
C VAL A 90 -20.14 -16.77 -19.95
N ILE A 91 -20.71 -15.63 -19.58
CA ILE A 91 -21.49 -14.77 -20.50
C ILE A 91 -20.64 -14.28 -21.69
N SER A 92 -19.34 -14.03 -21.51
CA SER A 92 -18.48 -13.57 -22.61
C SER A 92 -18.31 -14.58 -23.74
N PHE A 93 -18.65 -15.87 -23.52
CA PHE A 93 -18.69 -16.90 -24.56
C PHE A 93 -20.10 -17.17 -25.10
N MET A 94 -21.10 -16.41 -24.65
CA MET A 94 -22.51 -16.60 -25.00
C MET A 94 -23.04 -15.45 -25.85
N ASP A 95 -23.98 -15.75 -26.75
CA ASP A 95 -24.82 -14.76 -27.41
C ASP A 95 -25.95 -14.34 -26.46
N TRP A 96 -25.59 -13.58 -25.43
CA TRP A 96 -26.52 -13.16 -24.39
C TRP A 96 -26.88 -11.69 -24.55
N ASP A 97 -28.18 -11.45 -24.78
CA ASP A 97 -28.79 -10.13 -24.82
C ASP A 97 -29.93 -10.05 -23.79
N LEU A 98 -30.10 -8.90 -23.15
CA LEU A 98 -31.15 -8.73 -22.14
C LEU A 98 -32.55 -8.91 -22.73
N VAL A 99 -32.73 -8.56 -24.01
CA VAL A 99 -34.00 -8.70 -24.74
C VAL A 99 -34.43 -10.16 -24.88
N ARG A 100 -33.48 -11.08 -25.08
CA ARG A 100 -33.78 -12.51 -25.31
C ARG A 100 -33.91 -13.27 -24.00
N GLY A 101 -33.28 -12.81 -22.91
CA GLY A 101 -33.29 -13.47 -21.59
C GLY A 101 -32.64 -14.86 -21.57
N ARG A 102 -32.06 -15.31 -22.68
CA ARG A 102 -31.37 -16.58 -22.89
C ARG A 102 -30.23 -16.36 -23.87
N GLY A 103 -29.12 -17.09 -23.69
CA GLY A 103 -27.97 -17.03 -24.58
C GLY A 103 -27.53 -18.41 -25.03
N THR A 104 -27.08 -18.50 -26.28
CA THR A 104 -26.46 -19.72 -26.84
C THR A 104 -24.96 -19.61 -26.73
N PHE A 105 -24.27 -20.73 -26.46
CA PHE A 105 -22.81 -20.75 -26.48
C PHE A 105 -22.30 -20.56 -27.91
N ILE A 106 -21.48 -19.53 -28.14
CA ILE A 106 -20.90 -19.18 -29.44
C ILE A 106 -19.36 -19.16 -29.41
N GLY A 107 -18.76 -19.66 -28.33
CA GLY A 107 -17.30 -19.71 -28.20
C GLY A 107 -16.68 -18.30 -28.21
N PHE A 108 -15.70 -18.07 -29.07
CA PHE A 108 -14.90 -16.83 -29.08
C PHE A 108 -15.44 -15.72 -29.99
N ASP A 109 -16.61 -15.88 -30.59
CA ASP A 109 -17.15 -14.94 -31.57
C ASP A 109 -17.27 -13.50 -31.03
N GLN A 110 -17.61 -13.32 -29.75
CA GLN A 110 -17.64 -12.00 -29.12
C GLN A 110 -16.27 -11.33 -29.08
N TYR A 111 -15.21 -12.10 -28.81
CA TYR A 111 -13.84 -11.60 -28.78
C TYR A 111 -13.36 -11.22 -30.19
N ILE A 112 -13.69 -12.03 -31.20
CA ILE A 112 -13.38 -11.74 -32.60
C ILE A 112 -14.09 -10.46 -33.04
N TYR A 113 -15.38 -10.32 -32.72
CA TYR A 113 -16.15 -9.11 -33.00
C TYR A 113 -15.49 -7.88 -32.38
N VAL A 114 -15.14 -7.93 -31.11
CA VAL A 114 -14.49 -6.80 -30.42
C VAL A 114 -13.16 -6.44 -31.06
N LEU A 115 -12.27 -7.42 -31.28
CA LEU A 115 -10.90 -7.17 -31.77
C LEU A 115 -10.85 -6.76 -33.25
N SER A 116 -11.83 -7.19 -34.05
CA SER A 116 -11.96 -6.79 -35.47
C SER A 116 -12.68 -5.46 -35.66
N ASN A 117 -13.36 -4.93 -34.64
CA ASN A 117 -14.08 -3.68 -34.73
C ASN A 117 -13.11 -2.48 -34.68
N PRO A 118 -13.11 -1.57 -35.67
CA PRO A 118 -12.27 -0.36 -35.65
C PRO A 118 -12.47 0.50 -34.40
N LYS A 119 -13.69 0.54 -33.84
CA LYS A 119 -14.00 1.29 -32.62
C LYS A 119 -13.19 0.82 -31.41
N PHE A 120 -12.86 -0.47 -31.33
CA PHE A 120 -12.03 -0.99 -30.24
C PHE A 120 -10.65 -0.33 -30.21
N TRP A 121 -10.00 -0.21 -31.38
CA TRP A 121 -8.67 0.36 -31.49
C TRP A 121 -8.65 1.87 -31.26
N ILE A 122 -9.71 2.56 -31.68
CA ILE A 122 -9.92 3.98 -31.35
C ILE A 122 -10.09 4.12 -29.83
N ALA A 123 -10.97 3.33 -29.23
CA ALA A 123 -11.23 3.39 -27.80
C ALA A 123 -9.99 3.04 -26.96
N LEU A 124 -9.22 2.05 -27.38
CA LEU A 124 -7.95 1.67 -26.77
C LEU A 124 -6.95 2.82 -26.84
N ARG A 125 -6.74 3.41 -28.03
CA ARG A 125 -5.84 4.56 -28.21
C ARG A 125 -6.23 5.73 -27.32
N ASN A 126 -7.52 6.09 -27.28
CA ASN A 126 -8.02 7.20 -26.47
C ASN A 126 -7.83 6.93 -24.98
N THR A 127 -8.14 5.69 -24.53
CA THR A 127 -7.93 5.26 -23.14
C THR A 127 -6.46 5.42 -22.75
N PHE A 128 -5.52 4.94 -23.57
CA PHE A 128 -4.08 5.11 -23.32
C PHE A 128 -3.63 6.57 -23.38
N SER A 129 -4.13 7.35 -24.34
CA SER A 129 -3.81 8.77 -24.46
C SER A 129 -4.24 9.54 -23.22
N ILE A 130 -5.48 9.37 -22.77
CA ILE A 130 -6.03 10.00 -21.57
C ILE A 130 -5.27 9.51 -20.32
N PHE A 131 -5.01 8.21 -20.21
CA PHE A 131 -4.23 7.62 -19.12
C PHE A 131 -2.84 8.26 -18.99
N LEU A 132 -2.10 8.40 -20.10
CA LEU A 132 -0.74 8.96 -20.07
C LEU A 132 -0.77 10.48 -19.78
N LEU A 133 -1.68 11.21 -20.42
CA LEU A 133 -1.85 12.66 -20.23
C LEU A 133 -2.34 13.01 -18.82
N SER A 134 -3.02 12.10 -18.14
CA SER A 134 -3.40 12.28 -16.74
C SER A 134 -2.30 11.79 -15.79
N THR A 135 -1.95 10.52 -15.84
CA THR A 135 -1.11 9.87 -14.83
C THR A 135 0.30 10.47 -14.74
N ILE A 136 0.96 10.76 -15.87
CA ILE A 136 2.34 11.26 -15.83
C ILE A 136 2.41 12.66 -15.18
N PRO A 137 1.66 13.68 -15.67
CA PRO A 137 1.65 14.99 -15.02
C PRO A 137 1.15 14.92 -13.58
N GLN A 138 0.12 14.12 -13.30
CA GLN A 138 -0.44 13.93 -11.97
C GLN A 138 0.61 13.45 -10.95
N LEU A 139 1.42 12.46 -11.30
CA LEU A 139 2.46 11.94 -10.40
C LEU A 139 3.58 12.94 -10.18
N ILE A 140 4.04 13.62 -11.24
CA ILE A 140 5.06 14.66 -11.14
C ILE A 140 4.57 15.77 -10.21
N LEU A 141 3.34 16.24 -10.44
CA LEU A 141 2.71 17.28 -9.64
C LEU A 141 2.49 16.82 -8.19
N ALA A 142 2.05 15.58 -7.98
CA ALA A 142 1.84 15.02 -6.65
C ALA A 142 3.15 14.92 -5.84
N ILE A 143 4.24 14.49 -6.47
CA ILE A 143 5.57 14.46 -5.84
C ILE A 143 6.01 15.89 -5.49
N PHE A 144 5.83 16.84 -6.41
CA PHE A 144 6.22 18.23 -6.19
C PHE A 144 5.44 18.88 -5.05
N ILE A 145 4.11 18.76 -5.05
CA ILE A 145 3.26 19.29 -3.98
C ILE A 145 3.58 18.59 -2.66
N ALA A 146 3.81 17.26 -2.65
CA ALA A 146 4.17 16.54 -1.44
C ALA A 146 5.49 17.07 -0.86
N ALA A 147 6.51 17.30 -1.70
CA ALA A 147 7.78 17.87 -1.27
C ALA A 147 7.64 19.29 -0.71
N MET A 148 6.71 20.10 -1.24
CA MET A 148 6.39 21.42 -0.68
C MET A 148 5.67 21.33 0.67
N LEU A 149 4.71 20.41 0.80
CA LEU A 149 3.92 20.21 2.03
C LEU A 149 4.69 19.54 3.17
N ASP A 150 5.78 18.84 2.84
CA ASP A 150 6.67 18.23 3.83
C ASP A 150 7.52 19.29 4.57
N GLN A 151 7.78 20.42 3.91
CA GLN A 151 8.50 21.53 4.51
C GLN A 151 7.74 22.16 5.68
N ASN A 152 8.46 22.94 6.49
CA ASN A 152 7.86 23.61 7.64
C ASN A 152 7.05 24.87 7.25
N ILE A 153 6.00 24.68 6.45
CA ILE A 153 5.09 25.75 6.03
C ILE A 153 4.09 26.11 7.15
N ARG A 154 3.64 27.37 7.16
CA ARG A 154 2.55 27.82 8.05
C ARG A 154 1.22 27.20 7.60
N ALA A 155 0.35 26.89 8.57
CA ALA A 155 -0.98 26.32 8.34
C ALA A 155 -1.01 25.00 7.52
N LYS A 156 -0.13 24.04 7.86
CA LYS A 156 0.00 22.73 7.15
C LYS A 156 -1.34 22.03 6.92
N THR A 157 -2.23 22.03 7.92
CA THR A 157 -3.54 21.39 7.81
C THR A 157 -4.41 22.04 6.75
N PHE A 158 -4.40 23.37 6.65
CA PHE A 158 -5.16 24.10 5.63
C PHE A 158 -4.72 23.70 4.22
N TRP A 159 -3.41 23.67 3.96
CA TRP A 159 -2.88 23.28 2.66
C TRP A 159 -3.15 21.81 2.32
N ARG A 160 -3.01 20.90 3.29
CA ARG A 160 -3.35 19.46 3.11
C ARG A 160 -4.83 19.27 2.78
N MET A 161 -5.71 20.00 3.46
CA MET A 161 -7.15 19.97 3.19
C MET A 161 -7.47 20.54 1.81
N GLY A 162 -6.89 21.69 1.44
CA GLY A 162 -7.11 22.31 0.13
C GLY A 162 -6.74 21.40 -1.04
N VAL A 163 -5.63 20.66 -0.90
CA VAL A 163 -5.19 19.68 -1.90
C VAL A 163 -6.12 18.45 -1.93
N LEU A 164 -6.75 18.08 -0.82
CA LEU A 164 -7.66 16.92 -0.74
C LEU A 164 -9.09 17.21 -1.25
N VAL A 165 -9.55 18.47 -1.16
CA VAL A 165 -10.93 18.87 -1.51
C VAL A 165 -11.39 18.32 -2.89
N PRO A 166 -10.58 18.39 -3.96
CA PRO A 166 -11.00 17.87 -5.27
C PRO A 166 -11.37 16.39 -5.30
N TYR A 167 -10.69 15.57 -4.50
CA TYR A 167 -10.94 14.14 -4.45
C TYR A 167 -12.31 13.81 -3.85
N VAL A 168 -12.78 14.62 -2.91
CA VAL A 168 -14.07 14.43 -2.22
C VAL A 168 -15.25 14.83 -3.10
N MET A 169 -15.02 15.61 -4.17
CA MET A 169 -16.08 16.00 -5.09
C MET A 169 -16.56 14.81 -5.93
N ALA A 170 -17.87 14.77 -6.16
CA ALA A 170 -18.50 13.75 -6.99
C ALA A 170 -17.92 13.80 -8.42
N PRO A 171 -17.52 12.66 -9.01
CA PRO A 171 -16.98 12.59 -10.37
C PRO A 171 -17.83 13.35 -11.39
N VAL A 172 -19.14 13.10 -11.35
CA VAL A 172 -20.13 13.69 -12.26
C VAL A 172 -20.16 15.21 -12.16
N ALA A 173 -20.11 15.77 -10.95
CA ALA A 173 -20.14 17.22 -10.76
C ALA A 173 -18.89 17.88 -11.35
N VAL A 174 -17.71 17.30 -11.12
CA VAL A 174 -16.46 17.80 -11.69
C VAL A 174 -16.52 17.75 -13.22
N ALA A 175 -16.95 16.62 -13.78
CA ALA A 175 -17.02 16.45 -15.22
C ALA A 175 -17.99 17.44 -15.89
N LEU A 176 -19.17 17.69 -15.30
CA LEU A 176 -20.13 18.67 -15.83
C LEU A 176 -19.60 20.11 -15.77
N ILE A 177 -18.97 20.51 -14.66
CA ILE A 177 -18.38 21.85 -14.52
C ILE A 177 -17.29 22.05 -15.57
N PHE A 178 -16.35 21.09 -15.67
CA PHE A 178 -15.24 21.20 -16.59
C PHE A 178 -15.69 21.04 -18.06
N SER A 179 -16.67 20.21 -18.37
CA SER A 179 -17.31 20.14 -19.69
C SER A 179 -17.80 21.52 -20.13
N ASN A 180 -18.47 22.26 -19.24
CA ASN A 180 -18.92 23.61 -19.50
C ASN A 180 -17.74 24.58 -19.70
N MET A 181 -16.69 24.47 -18.86
CA MET A 181 -15.47 25.27 -18.98
C MET A 181 -14.73 25.05 -20.31
N PHE A 182 -14.73 23.82 -20.80
CA PHE A 182 -14.14 23.40 -22.09
C PHE A 182 -15.15 23.47 -23.25
N GLY A 183 -16.24 24.23 -23.12
CA GLY A 183 -17.16 24.46 -24.23
C GLY A 183 -16.50 25.15 -25.42
N ASP A 184 -16.75 24.66 -26.64
CA ASP A 184 -16.08 25.15 -27.85
C ASP A 184 -16.35 26.64 -28.14
N GLN A 185 -17.58 27.12 -27.89
CA GLN A 185 -18.00 28.50 -28.19
C GLN A 185 -18.08 29.41 -26.95
N TYR A 186 -18.53 28.88 -25.82
CA TYR A 186 -18.82 29.66 -24.61
C TYR A 186 -17.99 29.23 -23.39
N GLY A 187 -17.01 28.34 -23.59
CA GLY A 187 -16.16 27.85 -22.52
C GLY A 187 -15.17 28.90 -22.05
N ILE A 188 -15.08 29.09 -20.72
CA ILE A 188 -14.15 30.04 -20.09
C ILE A 188 -12.70 29.78 -20.50
N VAL A 189 -12.32 28.52 -20.77
CA VAL A 189 -10.96 28.18 -21.21
C VAL A 189 -10.65 28.81 -22.56
N ASN A 190 -11.57 28.75 -23.52
CA ASN A 190 -11.38 29.41 -24.82
C ASN A 190 -11.41 30.93 -24.71
N THR A 191 -12.21 31.49 -23.79
CA THR A 191 -12.20 32.93 -23.51
C THR A 191 -10.81 33.37 -23.03
N TRP A 192 -10.24 32.68 -22.03
CA TRP A 192 -8.91 33.01 -21.52
C TRP A 192 -7.79 32.80 -22.55
N LEU A 193 -7.91 31.77 -23.40
CA LEU A 193 -6.99 31.57 -24.52
C LEU A 193 -7.06 32.76 -25.51
N GLY A 194 -8.25 33.26 -25.80
CA GLY A 194 -8.46 34.45 -26.61
C GLY A 194 -7.83 35.70 -26.00
N ASP A 195 -7.96 35.89 -24.69
CA ASP A 195 -7.40 37.05 -23.96
C ASP A 195 -5.86 37.12 -24.04
N ILE A 196 -5.19 35.96 -24.13
CA ILE A 196 -3.73 35.87 -24.32
C ILE A 196 -3.30 35.78 -25.79
N GLY A 197 -4.24 35.96 -26.73
CA GLY A 197 -3.97 36.01 -28.17
C GLY A 197 -3.90 34.66 -28.88
N LEU A 198 -4.35 33.57 -28.24
CA LEU A 198 -4.44 32.25 -28.86
C LEU A 198 -5.83 32.04 -29.50
N GLY A 199 -5.88 31.31 -30.62
CA GLY A 199 -7.14 30.96 -31.27
C GLY A 199 -7.97 29.97 -30.44
N PRO A 200 -9.31 29.94 -30.61
CA PRO A 200 -10.17 29.02 -29.88
C PRO A 200 -9.87 27.56 -30.26
N ILE A 201 -9.79 26.69 -29.26
CA ILE A 201 -9.57 25.25 -29.44
C ILE A 201 -10.92 24.55 -29.53
N LYS A 202 -11.06 23.61 -30.48
CA LYS A 202 -12.28 22.80 -30.65
C LYS A 202 -12.21 21.55 -29.77
N TRP A 203 -12.45 21.73 -28.47
CA TRP A 203 -12.32 20.69 -27.46
C TRP A 203 -13.17 19.44 -27.71
N HIS A 204 -14.30 19.57 -28.41
CA HIS A 204 -15.20 18.44 -28.73
C HIS A 204 -15.02 17.90 -30.17
N SER A 205 -14.22 18.55 -31.01
CA SER A 205 -13.99 18.09 -32.39
C SER A 205 -12.60 17.48 -32.58
N ASP A 206 -11.59 18.01 -31.88
CA ASP A 206 -10.21 17.51 -31.94
C ASP A 206 -9.96 16.48 -30.82
N ALA A 207 -9.60 15.25 -31.20
CA ALA A 207 -9.40 14.15 -30.26
C ALA A 207 -8.32 14.43 -29.21
N PHE A 208 -7.21 15.06 -29.61
CA PHE A 208 -6.12 15.35 -28.67
C PHE A 208 -6.52 16.42 -27.66
N ALA A 209 -7.22 17.47 -28.10
CA ALA A 209 -7.80 18.48 -27.24
C ALA A 209 -8.82 17.86 -26.26
N SER A 210 -9.71 16.99 -26.73
CA SER A 210 -10.64 16.26 -25.85
C SER A 210 -9.91 15.45 -24.79
N HIS A 211 -8.82 14.77 -25.16
CA HIS A 211 -8.02 14.01 -24.22
C HIS A 211 -7.35 14.89 -23.16
N ILE A 212 -6.84 16.07 -23.54
CA ILE A 212 -6.27 17.05 -22.59
C ILE A 212 -7.35 17.55 -21.63
N ALA A 213 -8.54 17.89 -22.14
CA ALA A 213 -9.64 18.38 -21.33
C ALA A 213 -10.05 17.34 -20.27
N ILE A 214 -10.27 16.09 -20.69
CA ILE A 214 -10.62 14.98 -19.79
C ILE A 214 -9.47 14.69 -18.83
N ALA A 215 -8.23 14.61 -19.29
CA ALA A 215 -7.07 14.37 -18.43
C ALA A 215 -6.91 15.47 -17.36
N THR A 216 -7.27 16.71 -17.67
CA THR A 216 -7.26 17.82 -16.70
C THR A 216 -8.27 17.59 -15.57
N MET A 217 -9.45 17.05 -15.88
CA MET A 217 -10.46 16.67 -14.87
C MET A 217 -9.92 15.57 -13.94
N VAL A 218 -9.29 14.55 -14.52
CA VAL A 218 -8.66 13.46 -13.77
C VAL A 218 -7.54 14.00 -12.87
N ASN A 219 -6.64 14.81 -13.43
CA ASN A 219 -5.53 15.44 -12.70
C ASN A 219 -6.05 16.26 -11.52
N PHE A 220 -7.09 17.06 -11.73
CA PHE A 220 -7.69 17.87 -10.69
C PHE A 220 -8.14 17.04 -9.50
N ARG A 221 -8.81 15.91 -9.73
CA ARG A 221 -9.36 15.05 -8.66
C ARG A 221 -8.29 14.21 -7.96
N TRP A 222 -7.36 13.63 -8.72
CA TRP A 222 -6.48 12.57 -8.22
C TRP A 222 -5.10 13.05 -7.78
N THR A 223 -4.64 14.23 -8.23
CA THR A 223 -3.34 14.78 -7.82
C THR A 223 -3.24 14.88 -6.31
N GLY A 224 -4.30 15.37 -5.66
CA GLY A 224 -4.27 15.61 -4.23
C GLY A 224 -4.26 14.34 -3.37
N TYR A 225 -5.04 13.34 -3.78
CA TYR A 225 -5.02 12.02 -3.15
C TYR A 225 -3.61 11.41 -3.19
N ASN A 226 -2.97 11.41 -4.36
CA ASN A 226 -1.61 10.89 -4.52
C ASN A 226 -0.57 11.73 -3.78
N THR A 227 -0.76 13.05 -3.71
CA THR A 227 0.09 13.96 -2.94
C THR A 227 0.13 13.53 -1.47
N LEU A 228 -1.01 13.24 -0.86
CA LEU A 228 -1.06 12.87 0.57
C LEU A 228 -0.42 11.51 0.85
N ILE A 229 -0.58 10.54 -0.05
CA ILE A 229 0.08 9.24 0.07
C ILE A 229 1.61 9.43 0.02
N LEU A 230 2.10 10.20 -0.95
CA LEU A 230 3.53 10.47 -1.10
C LEU A 230 4.07 11.32 0.07
N LEU A 231 3.29 12.29 0.55
CA LEU A 231 3.63 13.10 1.73
C LEU A 231 3.78 12.24 2.99
N ALA A 232 2.85 11.32 3.23
CA ALA A 232 2.93 10.40 4.36
C ALA A 232 4.19 9.52 4.26
N ALA A 233 4.54 9.06 3.06
CA ALA A 233 5.77 8.30 2.84
C ALA A 233 7.04 9.15 3.01
N MET A 234 7.06 10.42 2.60
CA MET A 234 8.17 11.34 2.86
C MET A 234 8.39 11.54 4.36
N GLN A 235 7.30 11.67 5.13
CA GLN A 235 7.34 11.88 6.59
C GLN A 235 7.79 10.65 7.37
N ALA A 236 7.70 9.46 6.78
CA ALA A 236 8.21 8.23 7.38
C ALA A 236 9.73 8.09 7.27
N ILE A 237 10.41 8.92 6.44
CA ILE A 237 11.86 8.88 6.27
C ILE A 237 12.53 9.47 7.52
N PRO A 238 13.44 8.75 8.20
CA PRO A 238 14.16 9.26 9.37
C PRO A 238 14.92 10.55 9.06
N ARG A 239 14.87 11.52 9.99
CA ARG A 239 15.51 12.84 9.81
C ARG A 239 17.03 12.76 9.77
N ASP A 240 17.61 11.75 10.42
CA ASP A 240 19.06 11.51 10.50
C ASP A 240 19.73 11.46 9.12
N TYR A 241 19.05 10.90 8.11
CA TYR A 241 19.56 10.88 6.72
C TYR A 241 19.73 12.28 6.14
N TYR A 242 18.79 13.19 6.42
CA TYR A 242 18.83 14.56 5.93
C TYR A 242 19.85 15.42 6.68
N GLU A 243 20.02 15.17 7.98
CA GLU A 243 21.00 15.86 8.82
C GLU A 243 22.43 15.45 8.44
N ALA A 244 22.68 14.14 8.29
CA ALA A 244 23.97 13.64 7.81
C ALA A 244 24.32 14.22 6.43
N ALA A 245 23.38 14.24 5.50
CA ALA A 245 23.59 14.82 4.18
C ALA A 245 23.83 16.34 4.22
N ALA A 246 23.22 17.06 5.18
CA ALA A 246 23.47 18.49 5.37
C ALA A 246 24.88 18.74 5.92
N ILE A 247 25.39 17.88 6.80
CA ILE A 247 26.77 17.90 7.30
C ILE A 247 27.76 17.66 6.13
N ASP A 248 27.43 16.77 5.21
CA ASP A 248 28.20 16.50 3.99
C ASP A 248 28.07 17.60 2.91
N GLY A 249 27.37 18.70 3.20
CA GLY A 249 27.20 19.84 2.28
C GLY A 249 26.20 19.63 1.15
N ALA A 250 25.36 18.59 1.21
CA ALA A 250 24.35 18.35 0.20
C ALA A 250 23.22 19.40 0.27
N ASN A 251 22.99 20.11 -0.83
CA ASN A 251 21.88 21.06 -0.95
C ASN A 251 20.50 20.36 -0.97
N LYS A 252 19.41 21.11 -0.78
CA LYS A 252 18.03 20.54 -0.71
C LYS A 252 17.61 19.78 -1.96
N PHE A 253 18.04 20.21 -3.14
CA PHE A 253 17.75 19.53 -4.40
C PHE A 253 18.46 18.17 -4.48
N ARG A 254 19.73 18.11 -4.03
CA ARG A 254 20.49 16.86 -3.94
C ARG A 254 19.90 15.92 -2.89
N GLN A 255 19.50 16.45 -1.72
CA GLN A 255 18.79 15.67 -0.70
C GLN A 255 17.49 15.06 -1.28
N PHE A 256 16.72 15.86 -2.03
CA PHE A 256 15.49 15.37 -2.66
C PHE A 256 15.74 14.25 -3.67
N LEU A 257 16.67 14.44 -4.62
CA LEU A 257 16.94 13.44 -5.66
C LEU A 257 17.69 12.20 -5.16
N SER A 258 18.57 12.34 -4.17
CA SER A 258 19.44 11.25 -3.71
C SER A 258 18.93 10.52 -2.47
N ILE A 259 18.03 11.12 -1.69
CA ILE A 259 17.48 10.51 -0.46
C ILE A 259 15.98 10.34 -0.60
N THR A 260 15.23 11.42 -0.85
CA THR A 260 13.77 11.39 -0.85
C THR A 260 13.21 10.52 -1.99
N VAL A 261 13.57 10.79 -3.24
CA VAL A 261 13.04 10.06 -4.41
C VAL A 261 13.36 8.56 -4.34
N PRO A 262 14.59 8.11 -4.01
CA PRO A 262 14.89 6.69 -3.85
C PRO A 262 14.12 6.04 -2.69
N SER A 263 14.00 6.72 -1.55
CA SER A 263 13.27 6.21 -0.38
C SER A 263 11.77 6.08 -0.65
N LEU A 264 11.21 6.88 -1.57
CA LEU A 264 9.81 6.83 -1.97
C LEU A 264 9.47 5.68 -2.93
N ARG A 265 10.46 4.96 -3.48
CA ARG A 265 10.22 3.94 -4.52
C ARG A 265 9.13 2.91 -4.16
N PRO A 266 9.08 2.32 -2.94
CA PRO A 266 8.02 1.37 -2.60
C PRO A 266 6.62 1.98 -2.68
N THR A 267 6.48 3.23 -2.22
CA THR A 267 5.22 3.98 -2.29
C THR A 267 4.91 4.41 -3.72
N LEU A 268 5.92 4.84 -4.49
CA LEU A 268 5.77 5.17 -5.90
C LEU A 268 5.30 3.97 -6.72
N ILE A 269 5.83 2.76 -6.47
CA ILE A 269 5.32 1.53 -7.11
C ILE A 269 3.82 1.38 -6.85
N PHE A 270 3.41 1.47 -5.59
CA PHE A 270 2.00 1.35 -5.21
C PHE A 270 1.14 2.40 -5.89
N VAL A 271 1.54 3.68 -5.84
CA VAL A 271 0.80 4.78 -6.44
C VAL A 271 0.75 4.67 -7.97
N ILE A 272 1.84 4.29 -8.63
CA ILE A 272 1.91 4.11 -10.07
C ILE A 272 0.99 2.94 -10.50
N VAL A 273 1.09 1.78 -9.85
CA VAL A 273 0.27 0.60 -10.20
C VAL A 273 -1.22 0.90 -10.01
N THR A 274 -1.59 1.47 -8.87
CA THR A 274 -3.00 1.83 -8.59
C THR A 274 -3.52 2.92 -9.52
N SER A 275 -2.71 3.95 -9.81
CA SER A 275 -3.08 5.00 -10.78
C SER A 275 -3.20 4.44 -12.20
N THR A 276 -2.38 3.46 -12.57
CA THR A 276 -2.46 2.79 -13.87
C THR A 276 -3.75 2.00 -14.02
N ILE A 277 -4.14 1.23 -12.99
CA ILE A 277 -5.42 0.50 -12.98
C ILE A 277 -6.59 1.49 -13.10
N GLY A 278 -6.60 2.55 -12.29
CA GLY A 278 -7.66 3.56 -12.30
C GLY A 278 -7.75 4.34 -13.61
N GLY A 279 -6.61 4.78 -14.16
CA GLY A 279 -6.56 5.55 -15.41
C GLY A 279 -7.00 4.76 -16.63
N LEU A 280 -6.73 3.45 -16.67
CA LEU A 280 -7.23 2.56 -17.73
C LEU A 280 -8.72 2.22 -17.59
N GLN A 281 -9.30 2.43 -16.40
CA GLN A 281 -10.71 2.19 -16.10
C GLN A 281 -11.55 3.48 -16.04
N ILE A 282 -11.04 4.59 -16.59
CA ILE A 282 -11.69 5.90 -16.49
C ILE A 282 -13.04 5.91 -17.24
N PHE A 283 -14.12 6.26 -16.54
CA PHE A 283 -15.48 6.18 -17.10
C PHE A 283 -16.27 7.48 -16.92
N ASP A 284 -16.32 8.02 -15.70
CA ASP A 284 -17.20 9.14 -15.36
C ASP A 284 -16.88 10.39 -16.17
N GLU A 285 -15.60 10.77 -16.22
CA GLU A 285 -15.15 11.98 -16.92
C GLU A 285 -15.42 11.91 -18.43
N PRO A 286 -15.05 10.85 -19.18
CA PRO A 286 -15.45 10.69 -20.58
C PRO A 286 -16.96 10.65 -20.82
N ARG A 287 -17.72 9.98 -19.93
CA ARG A 287 -19.17 9.79 -20.10
C ARG A 287 -19.97 11.07 -19.87
N MET A 288 -19.47 11.95 -19.01
CA MET A 288 -20.11 13.21 -18.63
C MET A 288 -19.50 14.42 -19.37
N TYR A 289 -18.56 14.19 -20.28
CA TYR A 289 -17.91 15.26 -21.02
C TYR A 289 -18.86 15.96 -22.00
N ASP A 290 -19.88 15.25 -22.48
CA ASP A 290 -20.96 15.81 -23.28
C ASP A 290 -22.33 15.34 -22.76
N GLN A 291 -23.40 15.89 -23.33
CA GLN A 291 -24.76 15.53 -22.96
C GLN A 291 -25.16 14.13 -23.45
N TYR A 292 -24.56 13.65 -24.54
CA TYR A 292 -24.92 12.38 -25.16
C TYR A 292 -24.25 11.18 -24.48
N GLY A 293 -23.01 11.35 -24.01
CA GLY A 293 -22.23 10.32 -23.36
C GLY A 293 -21.79 9.20 -24.28
N THR A 294 -21.57 9.49 -25.55
CA THR A 294 -21.23 8.49 -26.57
C THR A 294 -19.74 8.46 -26.91
N GLY A 295 -18.95 9.38 -26.35
CA GLY A 295 -17.50 9.47 -26.63
C GLY A 295 -17.17 10.40 -27.80
N GLY A 296 -18.09 11.29 -28.17
CA GLY A 296 -17.98 12.21 -29.31
C GLY A 296 -18.61 11.65 -30.59
N ALA A 297 -18.92 12.53 -31.54
CA ALA A 297 -19.60 12.18 -32.79
C ALA A 297 -18.80 11.16 -33.63
N ASP A 298 -17.47 11.31 -33.62
CA ASP A 298 -16.51 10.45 -34.35
C ASP A 298 -15.66 9.62 -33.37
N SER A 299 -16.16 9.38 -32.15
CA SER A 299 -15.43 8.68 -31.09
C SER A 299 -14.14 9.37 -30.64
N GLN A 300 -14.12 10.72 -30.66
CA GLN A 300 -12.95 11.54 -30.32
C GLN A 300 -12.37 11.24 -28.92
N TRP A 301 -13.21 10.89 -27.94
CA TRP A 301 -12.78 10.56 -26.57
C TRP A 301 -13.42 9.27 -26.04
N LEU A 302 -13.96 8.44 -26.93
CA LEU A 302 -14.51 7.13 -26.55
C LEU A 302 -13.44 6.32 -25.82
N THR A 303 -13.67 5.92 -24.57
CA THR A 303 -12.79 5.00 -23.82
C THR A 303 -13.33 3.57 -23.85
N ILE A 304 -12.51 2.58 -23.49
CA ILE A 304 -12.94 1.17 -23.49
C ILE A 304 -14.10 0.95 -22.52
N THR A 305 -14.01 1.52 -21.33
CA THR A 305 -15.07 1.47 -20.30
C THR A 305 -16.34 2.18 -20.74
N LEU A 306 -16.23 3.29 -21.48
CA LEU A 306 -17.38 3.97 -22.05
C LEU A 306 -18.02 3.12 -23.16
N TRP A 307 -17.21 2.52 -24.03
CA TRP A 307 -17.72 1.62 -25.07
C TRP A 307 -18.37 0.36 -24.48
N LEU A 308 -17.77 -0.21 -23.43
CA LEU A 308 -18.34 -1.29 -22.63
C LEU A 308 -19.73 -0.95 -22.11
N TYR A 309 -19.88 0.24 -21.54
CA TYR A 309 -21.18 0.73 -21.08
C TYR A 309 -22.17 0.88 -22.24
N ASN A 310 -21.76 1.45 -23.38
CA ASN A 310 -22.62 1.65 -24.54
C ASN A 310 -23.11 0.32 -25.13
N ILE A 311 -22.27 -0.72 -25.19
CA ILE A 311 -22.69 -2.05 -25.65
C ILE A 311 -23.64 -2.69 -24.62
N GLY A 312 -23.29 -2.65 -23.33
CA GLY A 312 -24.07 -3.34 -22.29
C GLY A 312 -25.42 -2.69 -22.01
N TRP A 313 -25.48 -1.35 -21.97
CA TRP A 313 -26.66 -0.59 -21.57
C TRP A 313 -27.31 0.23 -22.68
N GLY A 314 -26.58 0.53 -23.76
CA GLY A 314 -27.14 1.16 -24.95
C GLY A 314 -27.69 0.12 -25.93
N GLU A 315 -26.88 -0.89 -26.27
CA GLU A 315 -27.23 -1.96 -27.21
C GLU A 315 -27.88 -3.19 -26.53
N TRP A 316 -27.82 -3.27 -25.19
CA TRP A 316 -28.33 -4.40 -24.40
C TRP A 316 -27.66 -5.75 -24.67
N ASN A 317 -26.43 -5.73 -25.22
CA ASN A 317 -25.66 -6.93 -25.53
C ASN A 317 -24.59 -7.21 -24.46
N PHE A 318 -24.93 -8.04 -23.47
CA PHE A 318 -24.02 -8.29 -22.36
C PHE A 318 -22.96 -9.35 -22.69
N GLY A 319 -23.18 -10.21 -23.69
CA GLY A 319 -22.16 -11.12 -24.20
C GLY A 319 -20.92 -10.36 -24.72
N ARG A 320 -21.14 -9.39 -25.61
CA ARG A 320 -20.09 -8.51 -26.15
C ARG A 320 -19.48 -7.63 -25.08
N ALA A 321 -20.31 -7.04 -24.22
CA ALA A 321 -19.82 -6.22 -23.12
C ALA A 321 -18.91 -7.04 -22.19
N ALA A 322 -19.33 -8.25 -21.80
CA ALA A 322 -18.52 -9.14 -20.98
C ALA A 322 -17.19 -9.51 -21.65
N ALA A 323 -17.19 -9.81 -22.95
CA ALA A 323 -15.96 -10.09 -23.69
C ALA A 323 -15.01 -8.88 -23.70
N LEU A 324 -15.53 -7.68 -23.93
CA LEU A 324 -14.75 -6.43 -23.87
C LEU A 324 -14.19 -6.18 -22.46
N ALA A 325 -14.97 -6.44 -21.40
CA ALA A 325 -14.51 -6.31 -20.02
C ALA A 325 -13.36 -7.27 -19.70
N TRP A 326 -13.42 -8.52 -20.18
CA TRP A 326 -12.33 -9.50 -20.02
C TRP A 326 -11.08 -9.13 -20.81
N ILE A 327 -11.24 -8.59 -22.02
CA ILE A 327 -10.11 -8.06 -22.80
C ILE A 327 -9.43 -6.91 -22.02
N LEU A 328 -10.22 -5.95 -21.52
CA LEU A 328 -9.69 -4.85 -20.70
C LEU A 328 -8.99 -5.36 -19.44
N PHE A 329 -9.59 -6.34 -18.75
CA PHE A 329 -8.98 -6.96 -17.57
C PHE A 329 -7.61 -7.57 -17.88
N LEU A 330 -7.50 -8.32 -18.99
CA LEU A 330 -6.22 -8.90 -19.41
C LEU A 330 -5.20 -7.83 -19.77
N ILE A 331 -5.61 -6.75 -20.44
CA ILE A 331 -4.73 -5.60 -20.74
C ILE A 331 -4.22 -4.96 -19.45
N ILE A 332 -5.11 -4.69 -18.48
CA ILE A 332 -4.73 -4.11 -17.18
C ILE A 332 -3.80 -5.07 -16.41
N LEU A 333 -4.08 -6.38 -16.44
CA LEU A 333 -3.25 -7.38 -15.79
C LEU A 333 -1.84 -7.40 -16.39
N VAL A 334 -1.73 -7.44 -17.72
CA VAL A 334 -0.44 -7.42 -18.43
C VAL A 334 0.33 -6.15 -18.12
N ILE A 335 -0.30 -4.98 -18.21
CA ILE A 335 0.34 -3.70 -17.90
C ILE A 335 0.72 -3.62 -16.44
N GLY A 336 -0.13 -4.04 -15.52
CA GLY A 336 0.14 -4.06 -14.08
C GLY A 336 1.32 -4.96 -13.72
N VAL A 337 1.41 -6.12 -14.36
CA VAL A 337 2.54 -7.05 -14.22
C VAL A 337 3.82 -6.43 -14.79
N ILE A 338 3.78 -5.85 -15.99
CA ILE A 338 4.93 -5.13 -16.58
C ILE A 338 5.38 -4.00 -15.68
N ASN A 339 4.45 -3.18 -15.19
CA ASN A 339 4.72 -2.06 -14.29
C ASN A 339 5.40 -2.54 -13.00
N LEU A 340 4.87 -3.60 -12.40
CA LEU A 340 5.43 -4.20 -11.20
C LEU A 340 6.85 -4.73 -11.44
N PHE A 341 7.11 -5.37 -12.57
CA PHE A 341 8.45 -5.89 -12.89
C PHE A 341 9.46 -4.78 -13.19
N VAL A 342 9.09 -3.79 -14.02
CA VAL A 342 9.94 -2.65 -14.36
C VAL A 342 10.31 -1.89 -13.09
N THR A 343 9.33 -1.58 -12.24
CA THR A 343 9.58 -0.76 -11.07
C THR A 343 10.26 -1.55 -9.93
N ARG A 344 10.04 -2.88 -9.81
CA ARG A 344 10.85 -3.72 -8.90
C ARG A 344 12.29 -3.90 -9.38
N GLY A 345 12.52 -3.98 -10.69
CA GLY A 345 13.87 -4.07 -11.27
C GLY A 345 14.75 -2.87 -10.88
N LEU A 346 14.17 -1.67 -10.89
CA LEU A 346 14.85 -0.43 -10.49
C LEU A 346 15.21 -0.38 -8.98
N VAL A 347 14.43 -1.05 -8.11
CA VAL A 347 14.63 -1.05 -6.64
C VAL A 347 15.72 -2.03 -6.21
N ARG A 348 15.95 -3.11 -6.96
CA ARG A 348 16.84 -4.21 -6.56
C ARG A 348 18.33 -3.83 -6.55
N ASP A 349 18.70 -2.70 -7.17
CA ASP A 349 20.09 -2.27 -7.31
C ASP A 349 20.66 -1.52 -6.10
N GLU A 350 19.82 -1.04 -5.17
CA GLU A 350 20.30 -0.20 -4.05
C GLU A 350 20.50 -0.98 -2.74
N GLY A 351 19.69 -2.00 -2.47
CA GLY A 351 19.83 -2.85 -1.27
C GLY A 351 20.90 -3.96 -1.40
N THR A 352 21.41 -4.20 -2.61
CA THR A 352 22.35 -5.30 -2.90
C THR A 352 23.77 -4.81 -3.22
N ARG A 353 24.12 -3.58 -2.81
CA ARG A 353 25.52 -3.18 -2.58
C ARG A 353 26.06 -3.66 -1.23
N GLY A 354 25.39 -4.61 -0.58
CA GLY A 354 26.09 -5.53 0.30
C GLY A 354 27.00 -6.39 -0.57
N ALA A 355 28.28 -6.02 -0.62
CA ALA A 355 29.36 -6.70 -1.32
C ALA A 355 29.02 -8.17 -1.60
N HIS A 356 28.75 -8.50 -2.88
CA HIS A 356 28.79 -9.88 -3.32
C HIS A 356 30.23 -10.35 -3.12
N LEU A 357 30.57 -10.78 -1.90
CA LEU A 357 31.79 -11.49 -1.60
C LEU A 357 31.83 -12.62 -2.62
N SER A 358 32.81 -12.55 -3.53
CA SER A 358 33.03 -13.60 -4.51
C SER A 358 33.11 -14.93 -3.76
N ARG A 359 32.80 -16.05 -4.44
CA ARG A 359 33.03 -17.37 -3.83
C ARG A 359 34.46 -17.51 -3.27
N ARG A 360 35.42 -16.76 -3.84
CA ARG A 360 36.79 -16.62 -3.32
C ARG A 360 36.85 -15.84 -2.01
N ASP A 361 36.20 -14.69 -1.91
CA ASP A 361 36.21 -13.85 -0.70
C ASP A 361 35.49 -14.52 0.47
N ARG A 362 34.39 -15.25 0.21
CA ARG A 362 33.71 -16.07 1.23
C ARG A 362 34.60 -17.19 1.76
N ARG A 363 35.37 -17.85 0.89
CA ARG A 363 36.35 -18.87 1.28
C ARG A 363 37.52 -18.27 2.05
N ALA A 364 38.00 -17.09 1.65
CA ALA A 364 39.06 -16.37 2.36
C ALA A 364 38.60 -15.93 3.75
N ALA A 365 37.38 -15.39 3.89
CA ALA A 365 36.80 -15.02 5.17
C ALA A 365 36.59 -16.24 6.08
N ALA A 366 36.09 -17.36 5.54
CA ALA A 366 35.95 -18.61 6.29
C ALA A 366 37.30 -19.17 6.77
N ARG A 367 38.35 -19.10 5.95
CA ARG A 367 39.71 -19.48 6.36
C ARG A 367 40.25 -18.60 7.46
N ARG A 368 40.12 -17.27 7.34
CA ARG A 368 40.55 -16.33 8.40
C ARG A 368 39.82 -16.57 9.71
N ALA A 369 38.52 -16.89 9.66
CA ALA A 369 37.75 -17.23 10.85
C ALA A 369 38.19 -18.56 11.48
N GLN A 370 38.52 -19.57 10.65
CA GLN A 370 39.07 -20.83 11.15
C GLN A 370 40.47 -20.64 11.77
N GLU A 371 41.31 -19.81 11.15
CA GLU A 371 42.64 -19.46 11.66
C GLU A 371 42.56 -18.68 12.98
N SER A 372 41.61 -17.75 13.12
CA SER A 372 41.43 -17.01 14.38
C SER A 372 40.92 -17.90 15.51
N VAL A 373 40.00 -18.83 15.23
CA VAL A 373 39.54 -19.82 16.21
C VAL A 373 40.66 -20.80 16.59
N ALA A 374 41.49 -21.23 15.63
CA ALA A 374 42.65 -22.08 15.88
C ALA A 374 43.74 -21.37 16.71
N ALA A 375 43.96 -20.07 16.47
CA ALA A 375 44.89 -19.26 17.25
C ALA A 375 44.40 -19.10 18.70
N GLN A 376 43.13 -18.75 18.91
CA GLN A 376 42.53 -18.62 20.23
C GLN A 376 42.54 -19.93 21.03
N SER A 377 42.31 -21.06 20.37
CA SER A 377 42.36 -22.37 21.03
C SER A 377 43.78 -22.77 21.42
N ARG A 378 44.81 -22.47 20.61
CA ARG A 378 46.22 -22.67 20.98
C ARG A 378 46.65 -21.80 22.15
N GLU A 379 46.24 -20.53 22.16
CA GLU A 379 46.52 -19.60 23.24
C GLU A 379 45.88 -20.06 24.56
N SER A 380 44.63 -20.55 24.50
CA SER A 380 43.94 -21.11 25.66
C SER A 380 44.52 -22.44 26.17
N ALA A 381 45.15 -23.24 25.30
CA ALA A 381 45.84 -24.45 25.70
C ALA A 381 47.16 -24.11 26.42
N HIS A 382 47.89 -23.13 25.89
CA HIS A 382 49.16 -22.71 26.48
C HIS A 382 48.98 -22.05 27.86
N SER A 383 47.88 -21.30 28.07
CA SER A 383 47.56 -20.76 29.40
C SER A 383 47.21 -21.86 30.41
N ARG A 384 46.47 -22.90 29.99
CA ARG A 384 46.14 -24.05 30.87
C ARG A 384 47.37 -24.85 31.27
N ASP A 385 48.31 -25.07 30.34
CA ASP A 385 49.55 -25.79 30.64
C ASP A 385 50.46 -24.99 31.57
N ALA A 386 50.51 -23.65 31.42
CA ALA A 386 51.24 -22.76 32.31
C ALA A 386 50.64 -22.74 33.74
N ASP A 387 49.31 -22.70 33.85
CA ASP A 387 48.62 -22.77 35.14
C ASP A 387 48.81 -24.14 35.82
N ALA A 388 48.79 -25.23 35.05
CA ALA A 388 49.06 -26.57 35.56
C ALA A 388 50.50 -26.69 36.09
N ALA A 389 51.49 -26.20 35.34
CA ALA A 389 52.89 -26.21 35.77
C ALA A 389 53.13 -25.33 37.02
N ALA A 390 52.47 -24.18 37.10
CA ALA A 390 52.52 -23.31 38.28
C ALA A 390 51.89 -23.98 39.52
N SER A 391 50.80 -24.73 39.33
CA SER A 391 50.16 -25.49 40.40
C SER A 391 51.02 -26.66 40.90
N ASP A 392 51.72 -27.39 40.00
CA ASP A 392 52.61 -28.47 40.39
C ASP A 392 53.85 -27.95 41.16
N LEU A 393 54.41 -26.81 40.73
CA LEU A 393 55.48 -26.13 41.47
C LEU A 393 55.02 -25.66 42.86
N ARG A 394 53.79 -25.19 42.99
CA ARG A 394 53.22 -24.77 44.26
C ARG A 394 53.02 -25.96 45.21
N ASN A 395 52.49 -27.07 44.70
CA ASN A 395 52.31 -28.31 45.47
C ASN A 395 53.64 -28.94 45.91
N ARG A 396 54.68 -28.92 45.05
CA ARG A 396 56.02 -29.42 45.42
C ARG A 396 56.68 -28.57 46.52
N ASN A 397 56.47 -27.26 46.49
CA ASN A 397 57.01 -26.36 47.52
C ASN A 397 56.27 -26.48 48.86
N GLU A 398 54.99 -26.85 48.85
CA GLU A 398 54.23 -27.14 50.07
C GLU A 398 54.58 -28.50 50.68
N ALA A 399 54.96 -29.49 49.87
CA ALA A 399 55.43 -30.79 50.36
C ALA A 399 56.88 -30.80 50.90
N ALA A 400 57.64 -29.73 50.67
CA ALA A 400 59.03 -29.57 51.12
C ALA A 400 59.17 -28.70 52.40
N ARG A 401 58.05 -28.27 52.99
CA ARG A 401 57.95 -27.63 54.31
C ARG A 401 57.31 -28.58 55.29
#